data_AF-A0A9W5PBE5-F1
#
_entry.id   AF-A0A9W5PBE5-F1
#
_cell.length_a   1.000
_cell.length_b   1.000
_cell.length_c   1.000
_cell.angle_alpha   90.00
_cell.angle_beta   90.00
_cell.angle_gamma   90.00
#
_symmetry.space_group_name_H-M   'P 1'
#
loop_
_entity.id
_entity.type
_entity.pdbx_description
1 polymer ?
#
loop_
_entity_poly.entity_id
_entity_poly.type
_entity_poly.pdbx_seq_one_letter_code
_entity_poly.pdbx_strand_id
1 'polypeptide(L)'
;MLGSKIKSLSNRLPILFLLCFPLPIILSLLFVLLFHEILRNAFFSDFLVICGFLFTSISLLLVFILYNKYSHVDFVKNKTDIVYLNGKAKTELMQSLKDIGECISKGNVTNTFKKSCLNVLHIYKLLDKTEGELYLKPYRTEIRNLVSLINKNKLTSEELIHLEGNKNKEVIDRLIYDLLMYLERMKEGVD
;
A
#
# COMPACT_ATOMS: atom_id res chain seq x y z
N MET A 1 -1.88 -10.89 15.92
CA MET A 1 -2.63 -11.97 15.22
C MET A 1 -3.99 -11.52 14.65
N LEU A 2 -4.68 -10.51 15.21
CA LEU A 2 -5.93 -9.98 14.62
C LEU A 2 -5.73 -9.25 13.27
N GLY A 3 -4.63 -8.52 13.10
CA GLY A 3 -4.39 -7.68 11.91
C GLY A 3 -4.30 -8.44 10.57
N SER A 4 -3.78 -9.68 10.55
CA SER A 4 -3.72 -10.49 9.31
C SER A 4 -5.09 -11.07 8.92
N LYS A 5 -5.92 -11.42 9.90
CA LYS A 5 -7.31 -11.89 9.67
C LYS A 5 -8.21 -10.76 9.15
N ILE A 6 -8.03 -9.54 9.64
CA ILE A 6 -8.77 -8.35 9.17
C ILE A 6 -8.42 -8.00 7.71
N LYS A 7 -7.13 -8.10 7.32
CA LYS A 7 -6.70 -7.91 5.93
C LYS A 7 -7.34 -8.92 4.96
N SER A 8 -7.45 -10.18 5.38
CA SER A 8 -8.14 -11.24 4.63
C SER A 8 -9.66 -10.97 4.48
N LEU A 9 -10.31 -10.44 5.52
CA LEU A 9 -11.72 -10.04 5.45
C LEU A 9 -11.98 -8.85 4.52
N SER A 10 -11.05 -7.90 4.41
CA SER A 10 -11.16 -6.74 3.52
C SER A 10 -11.34 -7.13 2.06
N ASN A 11 -10.66 -8.18 1.58
CA ASN A 11 -10.84 -8.68 0.21
C ASN A 11 -12.19 -9.38 -0.02
N ARG A 12 -12.94 -9.68 1.06
CA ARG A 12 -14.27 -10.29 1.01
C ARG A 12 -15.40 -9.29 1.29
N LEU A 13 -15.09 -7.99 1.42
CA LEU A 13 -16.09 -6.93 1.58
C LEU A 13 -17.24 -6.99 0.55
N PRO A 14 -17.00 -7.23 -0.75
CA PRO A 14 -18.09 -7.35 -1.73
C PRO A 14 -19.00 -8.55 -1.43
N ILE A 15 -18.41 -9.67 -1.03
CA ILE A 15 -19.13 -10.91 -0.69
C ILE A 15 -19.94 -10.72 0.59
N LEU A 16 -19.38 -10.04 1.60
CA LEU A 16 -20.08 -9.68 2.83
C LEU A 16 -21.26 -8.75 2.54
N PHE A 17 -21.08 -7.76 1.67
CA PHE A 17 -22.16 -6.87 1.26
C PHE A 17 -23.30 -7.64 0.57
N LEU A 18 -22.95 -8.58 -0.31
CA LEU A 18 -23.90 -9.44 -1.03
C LEU A 18 -24.65 -10.42 -0.10
N LEU A 19 -23.96 -10.97 0.90
CA LEU A 19 -24.57 -11.81 1.93
C LEU A 19 -25.51 -11.03 2.85
N CYS A 20 -25.22 -9.76 3.12
CA CYS A 20 -25.99 -8.97 4.08
C CYS A 20 -27.19 -8.27 3.48
N PHE A 21 -27.10 -7.77 2.24
CA PHE A 21 -28.13 -6.91 1.67
C PHE A 21 -29.05 -7.67 0.70
N PRO A 22 -28.60 -8.11 -0.48
CA PRO A 22 -29.49 -8.72 -1.45
C PRO A 22 -29.94 -10.13 -1.05
N LEU A 23 -29.08 -10.94 -0.41
CA LEU A 23 -29.41 -12.32 -0.10
C LEU A 23 -30.63 -12.47 0.83
N PRO A 24 -30.73 -11.80 2.00
CA PRO A 24 -31.91 -11.92 2.86
C PRO A 24 -33.17 -11.33 2.23
N ILE A 25 -33.05 -10.29 1.40
CA ILE A 25 -34.19 -9.73 0.65
C ILE A 25 -34.71 -10.75 -0.38
N ILE A 26 -33.81 -11.36 -1.15
CA ILE A 26 -34.15 -12.38 -2.14
C ILE A 26 -34.72 -13.63 -1.46
N LEU A 27 -34.13 -14.06 -0.34
CA LEU A 27 -34.67 -15.18 0.45
C LEU A 27 -36.07 -14.88 0.96
N SER A 28 -36.31 -13.69 1.53
CA SER A 28 -37.64 -13.28 1.98
C SER A 28 -38.65 -13.25 0.83
N LEU A 29 -38.29 -12.69 -0.32
CA LEU A 29 -39.17 -12.64 -1.50
C LEU A 29 -39.51 -14.03 -2.03
N LEU A 30 -38.51 -14.90 -2.19
CA LEU A 30 -38.72 -16.29 -2.62
C LEU A 30 -39.62 -17.05 -1.64
N PHE A 31 -39.42 -16.83 -0.33
CA PHE A 31 -40.18 -17.53 0.69
C PHE A 31 -41.64 -17.07 0.74
N VAL A 32 -41.91 -15.78 0.59
CA VAL A 32 -43.26 -15.24 0.49
C VAL A 32 -43.97 -15.76 -0.76
N LEU A 33 -43.26 -15.84 -1.89
CA LEU A 33 -43.81 -16.34 -3.16
C LEU A 33 -44.10 -17.84 -3.13
N LEU A 34 -43.25 -18.64 -2.49
CA LEU A 34 -43.35 -20.11 -2.49
C LEU A 34 -44.18 -20.69 -1.35
N PHE A 35 -44.27 -19.99 -0.21
CA PHE A 35 -44.83 -20.54 1.02
C PHE A 35 -45.91 -19.64 1.65
N HIS A 36 -46.75 -19.05 0.79
CA HIS A 36 -47.79 -18.09 1.20
C HIS A 36 -48.72 -18.60 2.32
N GLU A 37 -48.97 -19.91 2.40
CA GLU A 37 -49.80 -20.55 3.45
C GLU A 37 -49.05 -20.85 4.77
N ILE A 38 -47.71 -20.99 4.74
CA ILE A 38 -46.89 -21.33 5.93
C ILE A 38 -46.63 -20.09 6.80
N LEU A 39 -46.81 -18.88 6.24
CA LEU A 39 -46.67 -17.59 6.92
C LEU A 39 -47.57 -17.44 8.17
N ARG A 40 -48.57 -18.31 8.35
CA ARG A 40 -49.48 -18.31 9.50
C ARG A 40 -48.96 -19.09 10.72
N ASN A 41 -47.83 -19.77 10.61
CA ASN A 41 -47.23 -20.54 11.72
C ASN A 41 -46.27 -19.71 12.58
N ALA A 42 -46.34 -19.89 13.90
CA ALA A 42 -45.46 -19.22 14.88
C ALA A 42 -43.95 -19.38 14.58
N PHE A 43 -43.55 -20.49 13.96
CA PHE A 43 -42.19 -20.74 13.46
C PHE A 43 -41.68 -19.67 12.49
N PHE A 44 -42.57 -19.02 11.73
CA PHE A 44 -42.20 -17.96 10.80
C PHE A 44 -41.77 -16.69 11.53
N SER A 45 -42.44 -16.35 12.63
CA SER A 45 -42.07 -15.22 13.49
C SER A 45 -40.68 -15.44 14.09
N ASP A 46 -40.41 -16.62 14.63
CA ASP A 46 -39.11 -16.94 15.24
C ASP A 46 -37.97 -16.96 14.21
N PHE A 47 -38.23 -17.48 13.00
CA PHE A 47 -37.27 -17.44 11.90
C PHE A 47 -36.92 -16.01 11.47
N LEU A 48 -37.92 -15.13 11.34
CA LEU A 48 -37.70 -13.72 11.03
C LEU A 48 -36.89 -13.00 12.12
N VAL A 49 -37.14 -13.31 13.40
CA VAL A 49 -36.37 -12.76 14.52
C VAL A 49 -34.90 -13.18 14.45
N ILE A 50 -34.62 -14.45 14.15
CA ILE A 50 -33.25 -14.96 13.99
C ILE A 50 -32.56 -14.30 12.78
N CYS A 51 -33.25 -14.17 11.65
CA CYS A 51 -32.73 -13.47 10.46
C CYS A 51 -32.45 -11.99 10.74
N GLY A 52 -33.33 -11.31 11.46
CA GLY A 52 -33.14 -9.92 11.87
C GLY A 52 -31.95 -9.74 12.82
N PHE A 53 -31.76 -10.66 13.77
CA PHE A 53 -30.61 -10.67 14.66
C PHE A 53 -29.28 -10.89 13.91
N LEU A 54 -29.25 -11.85 12.97
CA LEU A 54 -28.09 -12.09 12.13
C LEU A 54 -27.76 -10.89 11.25
N PHE A 55 -28.77 -10.30 10.60
CA PHE A 55 -28.59 -9.09 9.79
C PHE A 55 -28.01 -7.94 10.63
N THR A 56 -28.55 -7.71 11.83
CA THR A 56 -28.07 -6.64 12.72
C THR A 56 -26.64 -6.89 13.16
N SER A 57 -26.31 -8.12 13.57
CA SER A 57 -24.97 -8.50 14.04
C SER A 57 -23.92 -8.36 12.93
N ILE A 58 -24.24 -8.81 11.71
CA ILE A 58 -23.31 -8.71 10.58
C ILE A 58 -23.20 -7.27 10.09
N SER A 59 -24.29 -6.49 10.11
CA SER A 59 -24.25 -5.06 9.80
C SER A 59 -23.34 -4.30 10.77
N LEU A 60 -23.43 -4.60 12.07
CA LEU A 60 -22.54 -4.03 13.09
C LEU A 60 -21.08 -4.42 12.85
N LEU A 61 -20.81 -5.69 12.51
CA LEU A 61 -19.48 -6.16 12.14
C LEU A 61 -18.95 -5.41 10.91
N LEU A 62 -19.79 -5.16 9.90
CA LEU A 62 -19.44 -4.42 8.70
C LEU A 62 -19.09 -2.96 9.02
N VAL A 63 -19.87 -2.31 9.89
CA VAL A 63 -19.58 -0.96 10.38
C VAL A 63 -18.23 -0.91 11.10
N PHE A 64 -17.93 -1.88 11.97
CA PHE A 64 -16.61 -1.95 12.63
C PHE A 64 -15.46 -2.18 11.64
N ILE A 65 -15.65 -3.03 10.63
CA ILE A 65 -14.65 -3.25 9.57
C ILE A 65 -14.42 -1.98 8.76
N LEU A 66 -15.50 -1.29 8.37
CA LEU A 66 -15.44 -0.03 7.64
C LEU A 66 -14.78 1.06 8.49
N TYR A 67 -15.18 1.22 9.75
CA TYR A 67 -14.59 2.18 10.67
C TYR A 67 -13.09 1.94 10.87
N ASN A 68 -12.67 0.69 11.01
CA ASN A 68 -11.26 0.34 11.15
C ASN A 68 -10.48 0.51 9.83
N LYS A 69 -11.11 0.27 8.67
CA LYS A 69 -10.49 0.45 7.35
C LYS A 69 -10.40 1.92 6.93
N TYR A 70 -11.37 2.73 7.34
CA TYR A 70 -11.50 4.15 7.04
C TYR A 70 -11.30 5.02 8.27
N SER A 71 -10.50 4.55 9.24
CA SER A 71 -10.19 5.35 10.41
C SER A 71 -9.62 6.70 9.94
N HIS A 72 -10.09 7.80 10.52
CA HIS A 72 -9.71 9.14 10.08
C HIS A 72 -8.19 9.32 10.06
N VAL A 73 -7.47 8.62 10.94
CA VAL A 73 -6.00 8.61 11.02
C VAL A 73 -5.37 7.98 9.78
N ASP A 74 -5.88 6.83 9.32
CA ASP A 74 -5.38 6.17 8.12
C ASP A 74 -5.70 6.96 6.84
N PHE A 75 -6.87 7.60 6.79
CA PHE A 75 -7.23 8.48 5.68
C PHE A 75 -6.33 9.72 5.59
N VAL A 76 -6.11 10.40 6.72
CA VAL A 76 -5.21 11.58 6.77
C VAL A 76 -3.78 11.18 6.44
N LYS A 77 -3.32 10.03 6.95
CA LYS A 77 -1.99 9.50 6.65
C LYS A 77 -1.82 9.22 5.16
N ASN A 78 -2.76 8.49 4.54
CA ASN A 78 -2.71 8.20 3.10
C ASN A 78 -2.73 9.49 2.27
N LYS A 79 -3.57 10.47 2.64
CA LYS A 79 -3.58 11.78 1.97
C LYS A 79 -2.24 12.52 2.10
N THR A 80 -1.64 12.48 3.29
CA THR A 80 -0.33 13.11 3.55
C THR A 80 0.78 12.42 2.75
N ASP A 81 0.76 11.09 2.68
CA ASP A 81 1.72 10.30 1.90
C ASP A 81 1.59 10.60 0.39
N ILE A 82 0.37 10.72 -0.14
CA ILE A 82 0.12 11.12 -1.53
C ILE A 82 0.67 12.53 -1.80
N VAL A 83 0.41 13.50 -0.91
CA VAL A 83 0.92 14.87 -1.06
C VAL A 83 2.45 14.90 -1.03
N TYR A 84 3.07 14.12 -0.15
CA TYR A 84 4.52 14.00 -0.10
C TYR A 84 5.10 13.36 -1.38
N LEU A 85 4.52 12.23 -1.82
CA LEU A 85 4.97 11.48 -3.00
C LEU A 85 4.83 12.27 -4.31
N ASN A 86 3.80 13.09 -4.42
CA ASN A 86 3.58 13.97 -5.58
C ASN A 86 4.31 15.32 -5.49
N GLY A 87 4.84 15.67 -4.31
CA GLY A 87 5.59 16.90 -4.08
C GLY A 87 7.07 16.65 -3.83
N LYS A 88 7.45 16.63 -2.54
CA LYS A 88 8.85 16.64 -2.09
C LYS A 88 9.62 15.36 -2.35
N ALA A 89 8.94 14.22 -2.49
CA ALA A 89 9.60 12.93 -2.67
C ALA A 89 10.49 12.90 -3.92
N LYS A 90 10.10 13.58 -5.01
CA LYS A 90 10.93 13.68 -6.22
C LYS A 90 12.28 14.34 -5.92
N THR A 91 12.26 15.52 -5.32
CA THR A 91 13.49 16.29 -5.04
C THR A 91 14.37 15.58 -4.02
N GLU A 92 13.76 14.98 -2.99
CA GLU A 92 14.49 14.19 -1.99
C GLU A 92 15.10 12.92 -2.60
N LEU A 93 14.39 12.25 -3.51
CA LEU A 93 14.91 11.10 -4.24
C LEU A 93 16.10 11.52 -5.12
N MET A 94 15.96 12.58 -5.91
CA MET A 94 17.04 13.09 -6.77
C MET A 94 18.28 13.47 -5.97
N GLN A 95 18.12 14.19 -4.86
CA GLN A 95 19.26 14.53 -4.00
C GLN A 95 19.91 13.27 -3.42
N SER A 96 19.09 12.33 -2.93
CA SER A 96 19.59 11.08 -2.34
C SER A 96 20.37 10.25 -3.38
N LEU A 97 19.90 10.19 -4.62
CA LEU A 97 20.58 9.53 -5.72
C LEU A 97 21.94 10.18 -6.04
N LYS A 98 22.01 11.52 -6.06
CA LYS A 98 23.27 12.26 -6.27
C LYS A 98 24.27 11.98 -5.16
N ASP A 99 23.83 12.05 -3.89
CA ASP A 99 24.69 11.79 -2.74
C ASP A 99 25.22 10.35 -2.75
N ILE A 100 24.37 9.36 -3.09
CA ILE A 100 24.77 7.95 -3.19
C ILE A 100 25.81 7.79 -4.30
N GLY A 101 25.56 8.31 -5.50
CA GLY A 101 26.49 8.20 -6.63
C GLY A 101 27.83 8.89 -6.36
N GLU A 102 27.82 10.07 -5.73
CA GLU A 102 29.05 10.79 -5.36
C GLU A 102 29.88 10.00 -4.33
N CYS A 103 29.24 9.46 -3.30
CA CYS A 103 29.93 8.68 -2.28
C CYS A 103 30.48 7.36 -2.83
N ILE A 104 29.73 6.68 -3.70
CA ILE A 104 30.19 5.46 -4.38
C ILE A 104 31.39 5.78 -5.27
N SER A 105 31.34 6.86 -6.05
CA SER A 105 32.43 7.31 -6.92
C SER A 105 33.70 7.62 -6.12
N LYS A 106 33.58 8.45 -5.07
CA LYS A 106 34.70 8.88 -4.22
C LYS A 106 35.18 7.84 -3.20
N GLY A 107 34.43 6.74 -3.02
CA GLY A 107 34.75 5.70 -2.04
C GLY A 107 34.68 6.17 -0.58
N ASN A 108 33.94 7.24 -0.30
CA ASN A 108 33.85 7.82 1.04
C ASN A 108 32.43 7.68 1.59
N VAL A 109 32.31 6.95 2.70
CA VAL A 109 31.04 6.69 3.36
C VAL A 109 30.83 7.75 4.44
N THR A 110 29.86 8.61 4.22
CA THR A 110 29.49 9.66 5.17
C THR A 110 28.14 9.37 5.80
N ASN A 111 27.80 10.08 6.89
CA ASN A 111 26.44 10.04 7.43
C ASN A 111 25.38 10.47 6.40
N THR A 112 25.77 11.35 5.46
CA THR A 112 24.93 11.76 4.32
C THR A 112 24.59 10.56 3.43
N PHE A 113 25.57 9.70 3.11
CA PHE A 113 25.34 8.48 2.33
C PHE A 113 24.29 7.55 2.95
N LYS A 114 24.44 7.27 4.26
CA LYS A 114 23.51 6.41 5.01
C LYS A 114 22.10 7.01 5.03
N LYS A 115 21.99 8.32 5.27
CA LYS A 115 20.72 9.04 5.24
C LYS A 115 20.06 8.97 3.85
N SER A 116 20.83 9.15 2.79
CA SER A 116 20.34 9.11 1.41
C SER A 116 19.88 7.69 1.02
N CYS A 117 20.59 6.64 1.44
CA CYS A 117 20.11 5.27 1.30
C CYS A 117 18.78 5.04 2.03
N LEU A 118 18.67 5.49 3.29
CA LEU A 118 17.43 5.37 4.07
C LEU A 118 16.25 6.13 3.44
N ASN A 119 16.50 7.31 2.86
CA ASN A 119 15.49 8.07 2.14
C ASN A 119 14.96 7.30 0.92
N VAL A 120 15.84 6.69 0.12
CA VAL A 120 15.42 5.85 -1.02
C VAL A 120 14.55 4.68 -0.55
N LEU A 121 14.94 3.99 0.53
CA LEU A 121 14.13 2.93 1.14
C LEU A 121 12.76 3.44 1.62
N HIS A 122 12.73 4.62 2.25
CA HIS A 122 11.52 5.23 2.78
C HIS A 122 10.54 5.56 1.65
N ILE A 123 11.02 6.23 0.61
CA ILE A 123 10.22 6.60 -0.57
C ILE A 123 9.67 5.35 -1.26
N TYR A 124 10.48 4.31 -1.43
CA TYR A 124 10.00 3.03 -1.98
C TYR A 124 8.91 2.40 -1.11
N LYS A 125 9.09 2.35 0.22
CA LYS A 125 8.09 1.78 1.14
C LYS A 125 6.77 2.54 1.10
N LEU A 126 6.79 3.86 0.95
CA LEU A 126 5.59 4.66 0.78
C LEU A 126 4.95 4.37 -0.58
N LEU A 127 5.74 4.42 -1.66
CA LEU A 127 5.26 4.14 -3.02
C LEU A 127 4.64 2.74 -3.17
N ASP A 128 5.15 1.74 -2.44
CA ASP A 128 4.66 0.36 -2.45
C ASP A 128 3.32 0.19 -1.72
N LYS A 129 3.04 1.05 -0.73
CA LYS A 129 1.85 0.98 0.13
C LYS A 129 0.73 1.92 -0.30
N THR A 130 1.07 3.03 -0.94
CA THR A 130 0.10 4.05 -1.34
C THR A 130 -0.58 3.65 -2.64
N GLU A 131 -1.91 3.52 -2.60
CA GLU A 131 -2.74 3.29 -3.78
C GLU A 131 -3.13 4.63 -4.42
N GLY A 132 -3.05 4.73 -5.75
CA GLY A 132 -3.43 5.94 -6.50
C GLY A 132 -2.59 6.19 -7.75
N GLU A 133 -2.88 7.27 -8.46
CA GLU A 133 -2.01 7.85 -9.49
C GLU A 133 -0.94 8.71 -8.78
N LEU A 134 0.31 8.23 -8.85
CA LEU A 134 1.44 8.86 -8.20
C LEU A 134 2.49 9.19 -9.24
N TYR A 135 3.14 10.34 -9.07
CA TYR A 135 4.16 10.82 -10.01
C TYR A 135 5.32 9.83 -10.18
N LEU A 136 5.75 9.20 -9.10
CA LEU A 136 6.85 8.23 -9.10
C LEU A 136 6.44 6.80 -9.49
N LYS A 137 5.14 6.54 -9.72
CA LYS A 137 4.61 5.20 -10.00
C LYS A 137 5.24 4.53 -11.23
N PRO A 138 5.50 5.23 -12.35
CA PRO A 138 6.14 4.63 -13.52
C PRO A 138 7.54 4.08 -13.23
N TYR A 139 8.25 4.65 -12.25
CA TYR A 139 9.65 4.31 -11.92
C TYR A 139 9.77 3.34 -10.74
N ARG A 140 8.65 2.75 -10.31
CA ARG A 140 8.61 1.85 -9.15
C ARG A 140 9.57 0.68 -9.29
N THR A 141 9.73 0.14 -10.50
CA THR A 141 10.59 -1.01 -10.78
C THR A 141 12.06 -0.65 -10.59
N GLU A 142 12.48 0.48 -11.12
CA GLU A 142 13.84 1.00 -11.07
C GLU A 142 14.22 1.36 -9.62
N ILE A 143 13.32 2.05 -8.91
CA ILE A 143 13.49 2.34 -7.49
C ILE A 143 13.58 1.04 -6.67
N ARG A 144 12.75 0.03 -6.97
CA ARG A 144 12.82 -1.29 -6.31
C ARG A 144 14.17 -1.97 -6.55
N ASN A 145 14.67 -1.93 -7.77
CA ASN A 145 15.94 -2.53 -8.13
C ASN A 145 17.09 -1.86 -7.38
N LEU A 146 17.06 -0.54 -7.27
CA LEU A 146 18.03 0.21 -6.45
C LEU A 146 17.94 -0.19 -4.97
N VAL A 147 16.73 -0.25 -4.39
CA VAL A 147 16.54 -0.70 -2.99
C VAL A 147 17.05 -2.14 -2.78
N SER A 148 16.83 -3.02 -3.75
CA SER A 148 17.36 -4.39 -3.71
C SER A 148 18.88 -4.39 -3.65
N LEU A 149 19.56 -3.52 -4.40
CA LEU A 149 21.02 -3.40 -4.38
C LEU A 149 21.52 -2.75 -3.08
N ILE A 150 20.84 -1.73 -2.58
CA ILE A 150 21.16 -1.11 -1.27
C ILE A 150 21.11 -2.15 -0.16
N ASN A 151 20.04 -2.97 -0.12
CA ASN A 151 19.88 -4.01 0.89
C ASN A 151 20.88 -5.16 0.71
N LYS A 152 21.08 -5.63 -0.54
CA LYS A 152 22.01 -6.72 -0.84
C LYS A 152 23.44 -6.39 -0.43
N ASN A 153 23.86 -5.15 -0.65
CA ASN A 153 25.21 -4.67 -0.29
C ASN A 153 25.26 -4.04 1.10
N LYS A 154 24.20 -4.14 1.91
CA LYS A 154 24.09 -3.59 3.26
C LYS A 154 24.55 -2.12 3.37
N LEU A 155 24.23 -1.30 2.38
CA LEU A 155 24.73 0.09 2.29
C LEU A 155 24.16 1.02 3.40
N THR A 156 23.25 0.51 4.23
CA THR A 156 22.71 1.21 5.40
C THR A 156 23.46 0.91 6.71
N SER A 157 24.35 -0.09 6.75
CA SER A 157 25.16 -0.42 7.94
C SER A 157 26.52 0.28 7.93
N GLU A 158 27.11 0.48 9.11
CA GLU A 158 28.43 1.11 9.30
C GLU A 158 29.59 0.27 8.74
N GLU A 159 29.39 -1.05 8.59
CA GLU A 159 30.34 -1.96 7.96
C GLU A 159 30.20 -1.93 6.42
N LEU A 160 30.67 -0.85 5.79
CA LEU A 160 30.69 -0.73 4.33
C LEU A 160 31.90 -1.41 3.67
N ILE A 161 32.42 -2.46 4.32
CA ILE A 161 33.78 -2.94 4.06
C ILE A 161 33.88 -3.77 2.77
N HIS A 162 32.77 -4.23 2.19
CA HIS A 162 32.82 -5.07 1.00
C HIS A 162 31.73 -4.71 -0.02
N LEU A 163 31.83 -3.53 -0.66
CA LEU A 163 31.47 -3.42 -2.09
C LEU A 163 32.51 -4.22 -2.89
N GLU A 164 32.58 -5.53 -2.63
CA GLU A 164 33.51 -6.45 -3.28
C GLU A 164 33.08 -6.64 -4.73
N GLY A 165 33.73 -5.88 -5.60
CA GLY A 165 33.64 -6.02 -7.05
C GLY A 165 33.24 -4.72 -7.75
N ASN A 166 34.15 -4.22 -8.60
CA ASN A 166 33.95 -3.10 -9.53
C ASN A 166 32.58 -3.17 -10.25
N LYS A 167 32.12 -4.39 -10.54
CA LYS A 167 30.85 -4.69 -11.22
C LYS A 167 29.60 -4.24 -10.48
N ASN A 168 29.52 -4.37 -9.15
CA ASN A 168 28.33 -3.95 -8.39
C ASN A 168 28.23 -2.43 -8.28
N LYS A 169 29.39 -1.77 -8.13
CA LYS A 169 29.52 -0.31 -8.17
C LYS A 169 29.05 0.24 -9.52
N GLU A 170 29.54 -0.31 -10.63
CA GLU A 170 29.11 0.08 -11.98
C GLU A 170 27.61 -0.10 -12.22
N VAL A 171 27.01 -1.19 -11.70
CA VAL A 171 25.57 -1.43 -11.83
C VAL A 171 24.75 -0.42 -11.03
N ILE A 172 25.17 -0.12 -9.79
CA ILE A 172 24.50 0.89 -8.96
C ILE A 172 24.62 2.27 -9.60
N ASP A 173 25.81 2.65 -10.06
CA ASP A 173 26.06 3.94 -10.70
C ASP A 173 25.22 4.10 -11.98
N ARG A 174 25.13 3.05 -12.82
CA ARG A 174 24.28 3.08 -14.01
C ARG A 174 22.80 3.25 -13.67
N LEU A 175 22.29 2.49 -12.70
CA LEU A 175 20.89 2.60 -12.27
C LEU A 175 20.57 3.98 -11.68
N ILE A 176 21.50 4.55 -10.91
CA ILE A 176 21.39 5.91 -10.37
C ILE A 176 21.35 6.93 -11.50
N TYR A 177 22.26 6.80 -12.47
CA TYR A 177 22.32 7.68 -13.63
C TYR A 177 21.03 7.62 -14.47
N ASP A 178 20.55 6.43 -14.79
CA ASP A 178 19.32 6.22 -15.55
C ASP A 178 18.12 6.84 -14.81
N LEU A 179 17.98 6.55 -13.51
CA LEU A 179 16.94 7.14 -12.66
C LEU A 179 17.02 8.67 -12.61
N LEU A 180 18.22 9.24 -12.44
CA LEU A 180 18.41 10.69 -12.42
C LEU A 180 18.01 11.32 -13.76
N MET A 181 18.45 10.75 -14.87
CA MET A 181 18.05 11.20 -16.21
C MET A 181 16.53 11.17 -16.40
N TYR A 182 15.87 10.10 -15.98
CA TYR A 182 14.41 10.02 -16.08
C TYR A 182 13.70 11.06 -15.19
N LEU A 183 14.16 11.24 -13.96
CA LEU A 183 13.60 12.23 -13.02
C LEU A 183 13.85 13.67 -13.49
N GLU A 184 15.00 13.94 -14.15
CA GLU A 184 15.36 15.23 -14.73
C GLU A 184 14.56 15.55 -15.99
N ARG A 185 14.36 14.61 -16.92
CA ARG A 185 13.47 14.80 -18.10
C ARG A 185 12.03 15.12 -17.71
N MET A 186 11.61 14.57 -16.58
CA MET A 186 10.33 14.87 -15.96
C MET A 186 10.21 16.32 -15.43
N LYS A 187 11.31 17.06 -15.32
CA LYS A 187 11.32 18.52 -15.07
C LYS A 187 10.95 19.32 -16.32
N GLU A 188 11.15 18.75 -17.51
CA GLU A 188 10.90 19.39 -18.80
C GLU A 188 9.51 19.05 -19.39
N GLY A 189 8.81 18.07 -18.81
CA GLY A 189 7.47 17.63 -19.22
C GLY A 189 6.33 18.16 -18.34
N VAL A 190 6.46 19.38 -17.80
CA VAL A 190 5.36 20.09 -17.13
C VAL A 190 5.14 21.40 -17.87
N ASP A 191 4.39 21.31 -18.96
CA ASP A 191 3.49 22.36 -19.47
C ASP A 191 2.10 21.72 -19.62
#